data_AF-A0A4R9QCL2-F1
#
_entry.id   AF-A0A4R9QCL2-F1
#
_cell.length_a   1.000
_cell.length_b   1.000
_cell.length_c   1.000
_cell.angle_alpha   90.00
_cell.angle_beta   90.00
_cell.angle_gamma   90.00
#
_symmetry.space_group_name_H-M   'P 1'
#
loop_
_entity.id
_entity.type
_entity.pdbx_description
1 polymer ?
#
loop_
_entity_poly.entity_id
_entity_poly.type
_entity_poly.pdbx_seq_one_letter_code
_entity_poly.pdbx_strand_id
1 'polypeptide(L)' 'MDIKWYFKFRQIRPRPPGQWVLCGPYETLEKAKAERANSKAWDAEVSVPFGASSREEAEAHPA' A
#
# COMPACT_ATOMS: atom_id res chain seq x y z
N MET A 1 -11.63 15.42 -9.21
CA MET A 1 -10.39 14.83 -8.67
C MET A 1 -10.47 13.34 -8.90
N ASP A 2 -9.51 12.77 -9.62
CA ASP A 2 -9.47 11.33 -9.91
C ASP A 2 -8.93 10.63 -8.67
N ILE A 3 -9.72 9.75 -8.04
CA ILE A 3 -9.28 9.00 -6.86
C ILE A 3 -8.43 7.83 -7.33
N LYS A 4 -7.16 7.81 -6.91
CA LYS A 4 -6.26 6.68 -7.11
C LYS A 4 -6.19 5.83 -5.84
N TRP A 5 -5.98 4.54 -6.02
CA TRP A 5 -5.93 3.58 -4.94
C TRP A 5 -4.49 3.22 -4.60
N TYR A 6 -4.23 3.10 -3.30
CA TYR A 6 -2.91 2.79 -2.76
C TYR A 6 -3.04 1.80 -1.62
N PHE A 7 -1.93 1.16 -1.24
CA PHE A 7 -1.76 0.51 0.06
C PHE A 7 -0.31 0.69 0.51
N LYS A 8 -0.06 0.56 1.82
CA LYS A 8 1.30 0.56 2.36
C LYS A 8 1.75 -0.87 2.57
N PHE A 9 3.01 -1.17 2.26
CA PHE A 9 3.66 -2.46 2.49
C PHE A 9 4.94 -2.26 3.31
N ARG A 10 5.26 -3.18 4.23
CA ARG A 10 6.58 -3.28 4.85
C ARG A 10 6.99 -4.73 5.01
N GLN A 11 8.28 -5.03 4.84
CA GLN A 11 8.81 -6.37 5.10
C GLN A 11 8.95 -6.60 6.60
N ILE A 12 8.50 -7.76 7.10
CA ILE A 12 8.59 -8.13 8.51
C ILE A 12 9.98 -8.70 8.84
N ARG A 13 10.70 -9.23 7.83
CA ARG A 13 12.04 -9.80 7.96
C ARG A 13 13.01 -9.16 6.95
N PRO A 14 14.28 -8.93 7.35
CA PRO A 14 14.88 -9.17 8.67
C PRO A 14 14.30 -8.26 9.77
N ARG A 15 14.56 -8.56 11.04
CA ARG A 15 14.14 -7.71 12.17
C ARG A 15 15.22 -6.66 12.47
N PRO A 16 14.86 -5.40 12.77
CA PRO A 16 13.50 -4.85 12.85
C PRO A 16 12.83 -4.74 11.47
N PRO A 17 11.48 -4.74 11.40
CA PRO A 17 10.75 -4.58 10.14
C PRO A 17 11.24 -3.37 9.34
N GLY A 18 11.18 -3.49 8.02
CA GLY A 18 11.53 -2.40 7.11
C GLY A 18 10.58 -1.21 7.22
N GLN A 19 10.89 -0.15 6.47
CA GLN A 19 10.03 1.02 6.37
C GLN A 19 8.73 0.69 5.61
N TRP A 20 7.67 1.42 5.93
CA TRP A 20 6.44 1.40 5.13
C TRP A 20 6.71 2.08 3.80
N VAL A 21 6.46 1.35 2.73
CA VAL A 21 6.56 1.83 1.34
C VAL A 21 5.16 1.91 0.76
N LEU A 22 4.91 2.99 0.03
CA LEU A 22 3.64 3.20 -0.64
C LEU A 22 3.60 2.43 -1.97
N CYS A 23 2.55 1.62 -2.16
CA CYS A 23 2.28 0.90 -3.40
C CYS A 23 1.08 1.52 -4.13
N GLY A 24 1.26 1.84 -5.41
CA GLY A 24 0.29 2.55 -6.25
C GLY A 24 0.96 3.68 -7.05
N PRO A 25 0.19 4.53 -7.75
CA PRO A 25 -1.27 4.53 -7.84
C PRO A 25 -1.84 3.36 -8.64
N TYR A 26 -2.98 2.85 -8.19
CA TYR A 26 -3.82 1.94 -8.95
C TYR A 26 -5.12 2.64 -9.35
N GLU A 27 -5.64 2.32 -10.53
CA GLU A 27 -6.87 2.94 -11.03
C GLU A 27 -8.14 2.40 -10.36
N THR A 28 -8.09 1.18 -9.84
CA THR A 28 -9.24 0.54 -9.19
C THR A 28 -8.85 -0.07 -7.85
N LEU A 29 -9.81 -0.10 -6.94
CA LEU A 29 -9.68 -0.79 -5.65
C LEU A 29 -9.37 -2.28 -5.83
N GLU A 30 -9.94 -2.91 -6.86
CA GLU A 30 -9.72 -4.33 -7.14
C GLU A 30 -8.25 -4.62 -7.50
N LYS A 31 -7.63 -3.76 -8.31
CA LYS A 31 -6.20 -3.87 -8.64
C LYS A 31 -5.33 -3.69 -7.40
N ALA A 32 -5.65 -2.71 -6.55
CA ALA A 32 -4.94 -2.51 -5.28
C ALA A 32 -5.09 -3.72 -4.33
N LYS A 33 -6.27 -4.34 -4.29
CA LYS A 33 -6.52 -5.57 -3.49
C LYS A 33 -5.73 -6.77 -4.01
N ALA A 34 -5.66 -6.95 -5.33
CA ALA A 34 -4.90 -8.04 -5.94
C ALA A 34 -3.40 -7.91 -5.65
N GLU A 35 -2.83 -6.71 -5.85
CA GLU A 35 -1.41 -6.44 -5.58
C GLU A 35 -1.07 -6.54 -4.08
N ARG A 36 -1.99 -6.10 -3.21
CA ARG A 36 -1.88 -6.31 -1.77
C ARG A 36 -1.85 -7.79 -1.40
N ALA A 37 -2.68 -8.63 -2.04
CA ALA A 37 -2.70 -10.06 -1.79
C ALA A 37 -1.37 -10.72 -2.21
N ASN A 38 -0.81 -10.31 -3.35
CA ASN A 38 0.52 -10.74 -3.79
C ASN A 38 1.60 -10.33 -2.78
N SER A 39 1.52 -9.11 -2.24
CA SER A 39 2.48 -8.60 -1.25
C SER A 39 2.42 -9.35 0.09
N LYS A 40 1.23 -9.78 0.53
CA LYS A 40 1.10 -10.61 1.75
C LYS A 40 1.86 -11.94 1.66
N ALA A 41 2.05 -12.47 0.45
CA ALA A 41 2.79 -13.72 0.26
C ALA A 41 4.30 -13.58 0.52
N TRP A 42 4.81 -12.35 0.71
CA TRP A 42 6.24 -12.04 0.84
C TRP A 42 6.70 -11.77 2.29
N ASP A 43 6.06 -12.38 3.29
CA ASP A 43 6.32 -12.09 4.72
C ASP A 43 6.24 -10.57 5.03
N ALA A 44 5.29 -9.89 4.40
CA ALA A 44 5.08 -8.46 4.52
C ALA A 44 3.79 -8.12 5.27
N GLU A 45 3.82 -7.05 6.06
CA GLU A 45 2.63 -6.39 6.56
C GLU A 45 2.11 -5.40 5.51
N VAL A 46 0.79 -5.33 5.39
CA VAL A 46 0.12 -4.46 4.42
C VAL A 46 -1.07 -3.74 5.05
N SER A 47 -1.25 -2.45 4.73
CA SER A 47 -2.42 -1.68 5.14
C SER A 47 -3.68 -2.14 4.40
N VAL A 48 -4.85 -1.63 4.80
CA VAL A 48 -6.05 -1.70 3.95
C VAL A 48 -5.85 -0.76 2.76
N PRO A 49 -6.30 -1.12 1.54
CA PRO A 49 -6.24 -0.20 0.43
C PRO A 49 -7.08 1.05 0.70
N PHE A 50 -6.56 2.22 0.36
CA PHE A 50 -7.21 3.50 0.57
C PHE A 50 -7.15 4.35 -0.70
N GLY A 51 -8.11 5.27 -0.83
CA GLY A 51 -8.16 6.23 -1.93
C GLY A 51 -7.42 7.52 -1.55
N ALA A 52 -6.67 8.09 -2.48
CA ALA A 52 -6.07 9.41 -2.34
C ALA A 52 -6.15 10.15 -3.67
N SER A 53 -6.22 11.48 -3.59
CA SER A 53 -6.26 12.37 -4.75
C SER A 53 -4.86 12.74 -5.28
N SER A 54 -3.83 12.54 -4.45
CA SER A 54 -2.43 12.72 -4.83
C SER A 54 -1.50 11.74 -4.09
N ARG A 55 -0.24 11.68 -4.53
CA ARG A 55 0.77 10.85 -3.88
C ARG A 55 1.14 11.38 -2.50
N GLU A 56 1.20 12.70 -2.34
CA GLU A 56 1.53 13.36 -1.07
C GLU A 56 0.48 13.03 0.00
N GLU A 57 -0.79 13.06 -0.37
CA GLU A 57 -1.90 12.63 0.51
C GLU A 57 -1.76 11.15 0.88
N ALA A 58 -1.38 10.31 -0.09
CA ALA A 58 -1.20 8.88 0.15
C ALA A 58 0.00 8.56 1.06
N GLU A 59 1.09 9.33 0.97
CA GLU A 59 2.24 9.19 1.85
C GLU A 59 1.91 9.61 3.29
N ALA A 60 1.08 10.64 3.47
CA ALA A 60 0.58 11.09 4.77
C ALA A 60 -0.45 10.14 5.42
N HIS A 61 -1.07 9.25 4.65
CA HIS A 61 -2.09 8.32 5.16
C HIS A 61 -1.52 7.34 6.20
N PRO A 62 -2.12 7.15 7.38
CA PRO A 62 -1.64 6.15 8.34
C PRO A 62 -1.69 4.74 7.76
N ALA A 63 -0.68 3.91 8.08
CA ALA A 63 -0.59 2.51 7.65
C ALA A 63 -1.49 1.60 8.48
#